data_AF-A0A9N8ZZP7-F1
#
_entry.id   AF-A0A9N8ZZP7-F1
#
_cell.length_a   1.000
_cell.length_b   1.000
_cell.length_c   1.000
_cell.angle_alpha   90.00
_cell.angle_beta   90.00
_cell.angle_gamma   90.00
#
_symmetry.space_group_name_H-M   'P 1'
#
loop_
_entity.id
_entity.type
_entity.pdbx_description
1 polymer ?
#
loop_
_entity_poly.entity_id
_entity_poly.type
_entity_poly.pdbx_seq_one_letter_code
_entity_poly.pdbx_strand_id
1 'polypeptide(L)'
;MDTRDTRRKHRPMEISSKKPVGRFRQIIEIPSHIKKRRDPRFDDLSGKFNEDLFEKSYSFLNEYKRSEIEEVKKSISKERDPEEKQKLQQLLNKLKLELVDKFKKLQKSDSKVLDRVIEKRRKKNASKEHKYVPFKRRRKVDL
;
A
#
# COMPACT_ATOMS: atom_id res chain seq x y z
N MET A 1 3.01 73.91 24.84
CA MET A 1 3.63 73.27 23.67
C MET A 1 2.65 72.27 23.10
N ASP A 2 1.97 72.68 22.03
CA ASP A 2 1.14 71.81 21.17
C ASP A 2 1.95 70.59 20.67
N THR A 3 1.36 69.41 20.50
CA THR A 3 0.54 69.09 19.33
C THR A 3 -0.43 67.94 19.60
N ARG A 4 -1.68 68.17 19.19
CA ARG A 4 -2.74 67.16 19.12
C ARG A 4 -2.35 66.14 18.04
N ASP A 5 -2.10 64.90 18.43
CA ASP A 5 -1.74 63.83 17.50
C ASP A 5 -2.93 63.49 16.59
N THR A 6 -2.83 63.93 15.35
CA THR A 6 -3.84 63.76 14.32
C THR A 6 -3.80 62.34 13.78
N ARG A 7 -4.81 61.53 14.11
CA ARG A 7 -5.18 60.31 13.40
C ARG A 7 -5.53 60.66 11.93
N ARG A 8 -4.54 60.69 11.04
CA ARG A 8 -4.73 60.88 9.59
C ARG A 8 -5.22 59.57 8.96
N LYS A 9 -6.29 59.64 8.15
CA LYS A 9 -6.98 58.51 7.49
C LYS A 9 -6.08 57.62 6.60
N HIS A 10 -4.92 58.13 6.19
CA HIS A 10 -4.04 57.47 5.22
C HIS A 10 -2.61 57.21 5.75
N ARG A 11 -2.38 57.32 7.06
CA ARG A 11 -1.08 56.99 7.67
C ARG A 11 -1.15 55.60 8.33
N PRO A 12 -0.19 54.70 8.10
CA PRO A 12 -0.12 53.44 8.82
C PRO A 12 0.09 53.69 10.32
N MET A 13 -0.63 52.92 11.14
CA MET A 13 -0.55 52.98 12.60
C MET A 13 0.29 51.82 13.11
N GLU A 14 1.27 52.09 13.96
CA GLU A 14 2.08 51.06 14.60
C GLU A 14 1.26 50.34 15.68
N ILE A 15 1.33 49.02 15.70
CA ILE A 15 0.62 48.17 16.66
C ILE A 15 1.67 47.36 17.41
N SER A 16 1.55 47.28 18.74
CA SER A 16 2.46 46.46 19.55
C SER A 16 2.34 44.98 19.21
N SER A 17 3.48 44.33 18.96
CA SER A 17 3.62 42.89 18.75
C SER A 17 3.23 42.05 19.97
N LYS A 18 3.09 42.67 21.14
CA LYS A 18 2.69 42.02 22.40
C LYS A 18 1.18 41.81 22.51
N LYS A 19 0.38 42.29 21.56
CA LYS A 19 -1.06 42.03 21.53
C LYS A 19 -1.30 40.61 21.00
N PRO A 20 -1.85 39.69 21.80
CA PRO A 20 -2.15 38.33 21.32
C PRO A 20 -3.22 38.39 20.23
N VAL A 21 -3.08 37.55 19.20
CA VAL A 21 -4.13 37.38 18.17
C VAL A 21 -5.34 36.66 18.76
N GLY A 22 -6.54 37.05 18.33
CA GLY A 22 -7.78 36.40 18.76
C GLY A 22 -7.83 34.93 18.36
N ARG A 23 -8.57 34.13 19.13
CA ARG A 23 -8.85 32.72 18.80
C ARG A 23 -9.65 32.62 17.49
N PHE A 24 -9.30 31.60 16.72
CA PHE A 24 -9.68 31.31 15.35
C PHE A 24 -11.20 31.34 15.06
N ARG A 25 -11.49 31.53 13.76
CA ARG A 25 -12.81 31.55 13.11
C ARG A 25 -13.81 30.61 13.78
N GLN A 26 -14.98 31.15 14.09
CA GLN A 26 -16.17 30.36 14.41
C GLN A 26 -16.46 29.46 13.21
N ILE A 27 -16.28 28.15 13.39
CA ILE A 27 -16.76 27.16 12.43
C ILE A 27 -18.29 27.23 12.54
N ILE A 28 -18.95 27.80 11.55
CA ILE A 28 -20.40 27.73 11.44
C ILE A 28 -20.71 26.26 11.16
N GLU A 29 -21.30 25.57 12.12
CA GLU A 29 -21.79 24.21 11.92
C GLU A 29 -22.84 24.24 10.81
N ILE A 30 -22.49 23.71 9.64
CA ILE A 30 -23.42 23.60 8.52
C ILE A 30 -24.54 22.66 8.99
N PRO A 31 -25.81 23.10 8.97
CA PRO A 31 -26.88 22.30 9.51
C PRO A 31 -27.02 20.98 8.74
N SER A 32 -27.23 19.89 9.48
CA SER A 32 -27.14 18.50 9.00
C SER A 32 -28.06 18.15 7.83
N HIS A 33 -29.10 18.96 7.58
CA HIS A 33 -30.04 18.80 6.48
C HIS A 33 -29.48 19.26 5.11
N ILE A 34 -28.39 20.03 5.08
CA ILE A 34 -27.71 20.40 3.83
C ILE A 34 -26.92 19.17 3.37
N LYS A 35 -27.42 18.50 2.31
CA LYS A 35 -26.74 17.35 1.69
C LYS A 35 -25.34 17.77 1.26
N LYS A 36 -24.32 17.35 2.01
CA LYS A 36 -22.91 17.51 1.61
C LYS A 36 -22.73 16.86 0.24
N ARG A 37 -22.02 17.51 -0.68
CA ARG A 37 -21.59 16.87 -1.92
C ARG A 37 -20.76 15.64 -1.53
N ARG A 38 -21.28 14.45 -1.79
CA ARG A 38 -20.59 13.20 -1.48
C ARG A 38 -19.71 12.84 -2.65
N ASP A 39 -18.43 12.62 -2.39
CA ASP A 39 -17.57 11.98 -3.35
C ASP A 39 -17.97 10.50 -3.36
N PRO A 40 -18.45 9.95 -4.48
CA PRO A 40 -18.90 8.56 -4.54
C PRO A 40 -17.78 7.57 -4.17
N ARG A 41 -16.50 7.95 -4.24
CA ARG A 41 -15.41 7.10 -3.72
C ARG A 41 -15.42 6.95 -2.20
N PHE A 42 -16.04 7.91 -1.52
CA PHE A 42 -16.10 8.01 -0.06
C PHE A 42 -17.56 8.04 0.46
N ASP A 43 -18.54 7.66 -0.38
CA ASP A 43 -19.93 7.50 0.04
C ASP A 43 -20.14 6.07 0.57
N ASP A 44 -20.68 5.95 1.78
CA ASP A 44 -20.91 4.65 2.44
C ASP A 44 -21.87 3.76 1.62
N LEU A 45 -22.64 4.35 0.71
CA LEU A 45 -23.58 3.68 -0.19
C LEU A 45 -22.91 3.05 -1.43
N SER A 46 -21.62 3.31 -1.70
CA SER A 46 -20.91 2.85 -2.91
C SER A 46 -20.55 1.36 -2.93
N GLY A 47 -21.09 0.57 -2.00
CA GLY A 47 -20.94 -0.87 -1.94
C GLY A 47 -19.70 -1.33 -1.15
N LYS A 48 -19.58 -2.65 -0.98
CA LYS A 48 -18.47 -3.28 -0.24
C LYS A 48 -17.34 -3.69 -1.18
N PHE A 49 -16.12 -3.71 -0.67
CA PHE A 49 -14.96 -4.22 -1.40
C PHE A 49 -15.16 -5.70 -1.74
N ASN A 50 -14.97 -6.04 -3.02
CA ASN A 50 -15.15 -7.39 -3.54
C ASN A 50 -13.79 -7.94 -3.96
N GLU A 51 -13.17 -8.73 -3.08
CA GLU A 51 -11.78 -9.20 -3.21
C GLU A 51 -11.59 -10.07 -4.46
N ASP A 52 -12.51 -10.99 -4.73
CA ASP A 52 -12.45 -11.88 -5.90
C ASP A 52 -12.45 -11.14 -7.23
N LEU A 53 -13.26 -10.07 -7.34
CA LEU A 53 -13.34 -9.26 -8.55
C LEU A 53 -12.04 -8.46 -8.72
N PHE A 54 -11.55 -7.88 -7.62
CA PHE A 54 -10.30 -7.13 -7.60
C PHE A 54 -9.11 -8.00 -8.02
N GLU A 55 -8.99 -9.21 -7.48
CA GLU A 55 -7.92 -10.13 -7.83
C GLU A 55 -7.92 -10.49 -9.32
N LYS A 56 -9.12 -10.68 -9.91
CA LYS A 56 -9.26 -11.00 -11.33
C LYS A 56 -8.95 -9.80 -12.22
N SER A 57 -9.52 -8.64 -11.92
CA SER A 57 -9.34 -7.42 -12.72
C SER A 57 -7.89 -6.92 -12.70
N TYR A 58 -7.19 -7.09 -11.58
CA TYR A 58 -5.80 -6.66 -11.40
C TYR A 58 -4.80 -7.81 -11.41
N SER A 59 -5.18 -8.96 -11.97
CA SER A 59 -4.31 -10.15 -12.04
C SER A 59 -3.00 -9.89 -12.79
N PHE A 60 -3.02 -9.01 -13.79
CA PHE A 60 -1.87 -8.56 -14.58
C PHE A 60 -0.76 -7.89 -13.73
N LEU A 61 -1.09 -7.30 -12.57
CA LEU A 61 -0.09 -6.72 -11.68
C LEU A 61 0.91 -7.77 -11.16
N ASN A 62 0.48 -9.03 -11.08
CA ASN A 62 1.37 -10.12 -10.69
C ASN A 62 2.38 -10.46 -11.79
N GLU A 63 1.98 -10.31 -13.06
CA GLU A 63 2.87 -10.51 -14.21
C GLU A 63 3.87 -9.37 -14.32
N TYR A 64 3.41 -8.12 -14.18
CA TYR A 64 4.28 -6.94 -14.16
C TYR A 64 5.34 -7.00 -13.05
N LYS A 65 4.96 -7.41 -11.83
CA LYS A 65 5.93 -7.58 -10.74
C LYS A 65 6.96 -8.68 -11.01
N ARG A 66 6.58 -9.72 -11.77
CA ARG A 66 7.53 -10.78 -12.16
C ARG A 66 8.51 -10.26 -13.19
N SER A 67 8.04 -9.55 -14.22
CA SER A 67 8.92 -8.96 -15.24
C SER A 67 9.86 -7.93 -14.63
N GLU A 68 9.40 -7.09 -13.70
CA GLU A 68 10.23 -6.13 -12.97
C GLU A 68 11.39 -6.80 -12.23
N ILE A 69 11.14 -7.92 -11.53
CA ILE A 69 12.20 -8.69 -10.86
C ILE A 69 13.20 -9.27 -11.87
N GLU A 70 12.73 -9.74 -13.01
CA GLU A 70 13.60 -10.28 -14.07
C GLU A 70 14.45 -9.19 -14.73
N GLU A 71 13.87 -8.02 -14.98
CA GLU A 71 14.58 -6.85 -15.51
C GLU A 71 15.67 -6.39 -14.54
N VAL A 72 15.35 -6.25 -13.25
CA VAL A 72 16.35 -5.89 -12.23
C VAL A 72 17.49 -6.92 -12.18
N LYS A 73 17.20 -8.23 -12.27
CA LYS A 73 18.24 -9.27 -12.35
C LYS A 73 19.11 -9.12 -13.59
N LYS A 74 18.50 -8.83 -14.75
CA LYS A 74 19.24 -8.58 -16.00
C LYS A 74 20.13 -7.35 -15.85
N SER A 75 19.65 -6.27 -15.27
CA SER A 75 20.45 -5.07 -15.02
C SER A 75 21.63 -5.36 -14.11
N ILE A 76 21.45 -6.11 -13.00
CA ILE A 76 22.56 -6.51 -12.11
C ILE A 76 23.64 -7.32 -12.86
N SER A 77 23.24 -8.16 -13.81
CA SER A 77 24.18 -8.98 -14.59
C SER A 77 24.98 -8.18 -15.62
N LYS A 78 24.40 -7.08 -16.12
CA LYS A 78 25.01 -6.19 -17.13
C LYS A 78 25.85 -5.09 -16.50
N GLU A 79 25.46 -4.62 -15.31
CA GLU A 79 26.07 -3.48 -14.66
C GLU A 79 27.50 -3.77 -14.22
N ARG A 80 28.40 -2.84 -14.52
CA ARG A 80 29.83 -2.95 -14.24
C ARG A 80 30.24 -2.11 -13.04
N ASP A 81 29.56 -0.98 -12.81
CA ASP A 81 29.83 -0.12 -11.65
C ASP A 81 29.41 -0.84 -10.34
N PRO A 82 30.33 -1.01 -9.38
CA PRO A 82 30.00 -1.65 -8.11
C PRO A 82 28.92 -0.92 -7.29
N GLU A 83 28.87 0.42 -7.33
CA GLU A 83 27.91 1.18 -6.50
C GLU A 83 26.47 1.02 -7.02
N GLU A 84 26.27 1.21 -8.32
CA GLU A 84 24.97 1.02 -8.97
C GLU A 84 24.52 -0.45 -8.88
N LYS A 85 25.44 -1.39 -9.02
CA LYS A 85 25.15 -2.81 -8.82
C LYS A 85 24.68 -3.09 -7.39
N GLN A 86 25.26 -2.46 -6.38
CA GLN A 86 24.81 -2.58 -4.99
C GLN A 86 23.41 -1.99 -4.80
N LYS A 87 23.11 -0.83 -5.39
CA LYS A 87 21.77 -0.22 -5.35
C LYS A 87 20.71 -1.15 -5.98
N LEU A 88 21.01 -1.73 -7.15
CA LEU A 88 20.13 -2.70 -7.81
C LEU A 88 19.93 -3.98 -6.98
N GLN A 89 20.97 -4.46 -6.30
CA GLN A 89 20.84 -5.60 -5.38
C GLN A 89 19.96 -5.27 -4.18
N GLN A 90 20.08 -4.07 -3.60
CA GLN A 90 19.21 -3.61 -2.52
C GLN A 90 17.74 -3.56 -2.99
N LEU A 91 17.50 -3.04 -4.19
CA LEU A 91 16.17 -3.03 -4.80
C LEU A 91 15.61 -4.44 -4.97
N LEU A 92 16.40 -5.38 -5.52
CA LEU A 92 16.00 -6.77 -5.66
C LEU A 92 15.67 -7.41 -4.31
N ASN A 93 16.44 -7.12 -3.27
CA ASN A 93 16.19 -7.64 -1.92
C ASN A 93 14.88 -7.09 -1.34
N LYS A 94 14.60 -5.80 -1.55
CA LYS A 94 13.32 -5.18 -1.15
C LYS A 94 12.13 -5.87 -1.83
N LEU A 95 12.19 -6.05 -3.15
CA LEU A 95 11.13 -6.74 -3.91
C LEU A 95 10.92 -8.19 -3.44
N LYS A 96 12.01 -8.92 -3.15
CA LYS A 96 11.94 -10.28 -2.60
C LYS A 96 11.31 -10.29 -1.21
N LEU A 97 11.66 -9.34 -0.34
CA LEU A 97 11.12 -9.22 1.01
C LEU A 97 9.60 -9.03 0.97
N GLU A 98 9.11 -8.15 0.09
CA GLU A 98 7.67 -7.95 -0.10
C GLU A 98 6.93 -9.23 -0.53
N LEU A 99 7.55 -10.06 -1.38
CA LEU A 99 6.97 -11.36 -1.77
C LEU A 99 6.92 -12.34 -0.58
N VAL A 100 7.97 -12.38 0.23
CA VAL A 100 8.03 -13.21 1.44
C VAL A 100 6.95 -12.78 2.44
N ASP A 101 6.77 -11.47 2.63
CA ASP A 101 5.76 -10.95 3.55
C ASP A 101 4.35 -11.23 3.08
N LYS A 102 4.07 -11.10 1.78
CA LYS A 102 2.79 -11.52 1.19
C LYS A 102 2.53 -13.00 1.41
N PHE A 103 3.54 -13.85 1.17
CA PHE A 103 3.42 -15.29 1.42
C PHE A 103 3.15 -15.60 2.90
N LYS A 104 3.86 -14.96 3.83
CA LYS A 104 3.63 -15.12 5.28
C LYS A 104 2.23 -14.67 5.70
N LYS A 105 1.72 -13.57 5.14
CA LYS A 105 0.34 -13.10 5.39
C LYS A 105 -0.69 -14.13 4.93
N LEU A 106 -0.52 -14.65 3.71
CA LEU A 106 -1.41 -15.68 3.16
C LEU A 106 -1.35 -17.00 3.94
N GLN A 107 -0.16 -17.36 4.44
CA GLN A 107 0.00 -18.52 5.31
C GLN A 107 -0.74 -18.36 6.63
N LYS A 108 -0.81 -17.14 7.17
CA LYS A 108 -1.54 -16.84 8.41
C LYS A 108 -3.05 -16.79 8.21
N SER A 109 -3.54 -16.24 7.08
CA SER A 109 -4.98 -16.18 6.80
C SER A 109 -5.53 -17.56 6.46
N ASP A 110 -4.91 -18.26 5.49
CA ASP A 110 -5.51 -19.43 4.83
C ASP A 110 -4.50 -20.58 4.63
N SER A 111 -3.80 -20.96 5.71
CA SER A 111 -2.79 -22.04 5.70
C SER A 111 -3.24 -23.31 4.94
N LYS A 112 -4.47 -23.79 5.21
CA LYS A 112 -5.02 -25.01 4.57
C LYS A 112 -5.22 -24.84 3.06
N VAL A 113 -5.64 -23.66 2.61
CA VAL A 113 -5.84 -23.39 1.17
C VAL A 113 -4.49 -23.31 0.49
N LEU A 114 -3.53 -22.61 1.10
CA LEU A 114 -2.17 -22.49 0.62
C LEU A 114 -1.50 -23.86 0.46
N ASP A 115 -1.59 -24.72 1.48
CA ASP A 115 -1.04 -26.08 1.42
C ASP A 115 -1.63 -26.90 0.27
N ARG A 116 -2.95 -26.82 0.05
CA ARG A 116 -3.61 -27.50 -1.09
C ARG A 116 -3.10 -26.97 -2.42
N VAL A 117 -2.93 -25.65 -2.56
CA VAL A 117 -2.43 -25.03 -3.81
C VAL A 117 -0.99 -25.45 -4.08
N ILE A 118 -0.13 -25.44 -3.04
CA ILE A 118 1.26 -25.90 -3.12
C ILE A 118 1.32 -27.38 -3.51
N GLU A 119 0.51 -28.23 -2.87
CA GLU A 119 0.46 -29.67 -3.17
C GLU A 119 -0.01 -29.94 -4.60
N LYS A 120 -1.06 -29.24 -5.07
CA LYS A 120 -1.53 -29.32 -6.46
C LYS A 120 -0.42 -28.93 -7.44
N ARG A 121 0.30 -27.84 -7.17
CA ARG A 121 1.42 -27.39 -8.00
C ARG A 121 2.55 -28.41 -8.02
N ARG A 122 2.90 -28.98 -6.86
CA ARG A 122 3.93 -30.03 -6.73
C ARG A 122 3.58 -31.26 -7.58
N LYS A 123 2.34 -31.76 -7.49
CA LYS A 123 1.88 -32.91 -8.29
C LYS A 123 1.92 -32.61 -9.79
N LYS A 124 1.49 -31.43 -10.21
CA LYS A 124 1.54 -31.00 -11.62
C LYS A 124 2.97 -30.95 -12.15
N ASN A 125 3.90 -30.39 -11.38
CA ASN A 125 5.31 -30.33 -11.78
C ASN A 125 5.94 -31.72 -11.85
N ALA A 126 5.72 -32.57 -10.85
CA ALA A 126 6.26 -33.92 -10.84
C ALA A 126 5.70 -34.79 -11.98
N SER A 127 4.42 -34.62 -12.33
CA SER A 127 3.82 -35.29 -13.50
C SER A 127 4.49 -34.86 -14.80
N LYS A 128 4.83 -33.58 -14.96
CA LYS A 128 5.58 -33.09 -16.14
C LYS A 128 6.99 -33.66 -16.20
N GLU A 129 7.62 -33.83 -15.05
CA GLU A 129 8.98 -34.38 -14.91
C GLU A 129 9.00 -35.91 -14.81
N HIS A 130 7.85 -36.60 -14.95
CA HIS A 130 7.70 -38.05 -14.75
C HIS A 130 8.28 -38.57 -13.42
N LYS A 131 8.24 -37.74 -12.38
CA LYS A 131 8.79 -38.02 -11.06
C LYS A 131 7.72 -38.54 -10.12
N TYR A 132 8.01 -39.64 -9.42
CA TYR A 132 7.10 -40.19 -8.40
C TYR A 132 6.91 -39.22 -7.22
N VAL A 133 5.65 -39.04 -6.78
CA VAL A 133 5.31 -38.23 -5.60
C VAL A 133 4.63 -39.13 -4.57
N PRO A 134 5.22 -39.32 -3.39
CA PRO A 134 4.65 -40.21 -2.38
C PRO A 134 3.33 -39.64 -1.83
N PHE A 135 2.36 -40.53 -1.63
CA PHE A 135 1.08 -40.19 -0.99
C PHE A 135 1.29 -39.85 0.49
N LYS A 136 0.52 -38.88 0.99
CA LYS A 136 0.53 -38.53 2.42
C LYS A 136 -0.08 -39.68 3.21
N ARG A 137 0.70 -40.33 4.06
CA ARG A 137 0.20 -41.38 4.98
C ARG A 137 -0.89 -40.79 5.88
N ARG A 138 -2.06 -41.45 5.93
CA ARG A 138 -3.09 -41.16 6.94
C ARG A 138 -2.50 -41.51 8.31
N ARG A 139 -2.41 -40.54 9.22
CA ARG A 139 -2.07 -40.84 10.63
C ARG A 139 -3.24 -41.62 11.23
N LYS A 140 -2.97 -42.78 11.83
CA LYS A 140 -3.94 -43.40 12.74
C LYS A 140 -4.06 -42.47 13.95
N VAL A 141 -5.29 -42.11 14.26
CA VAL A 141 -5.61 -41.40 15.50
C VAL A 141 -5.84 -42.52 16.50
N ASP A 142 -4.94 -42.65 17.48
CA ASP A 142 -5.15 -43.60 18.56
C ASP A 142 -6.26 -43.03 19.45
N LEU A 143 -7.30 -43.84 19.67
CA LEU A 143 -8.51 -43.53 20.45
C LEU A 143 -8.21 -43.46 21.94
#